data_AF-A0A6B2V0K0-F1
#
_entry.id   AF-A0A6B2V0K0-F1
#
_cell.length_a   1.000
_cell.length_b   1.000
_cell.length_c   1.000
_cell.angle_alpha   90.00
_cell.angle_beta   90.00
_cell.angle_gamma   90.00
#
_symmetry.space_group_name_H-M   'P 1'
#
loop_
_entity.id
_entity.type
_entity.pdbx_description
1 polymer ?
#
loop_
_entity_poly.entity_id
_entity_poly.type
_entity_poly.pdbx_seq_one_letter_code
_entity_poly.pdbx_strand_id
1 'polypeptide(L)'
;MSAPNAPRPKVAGPPRTLPPVTADDAAKARKSITKLDEVLAMVTKALLTLGGGALIFTCVNVTRFGVSHEIPWYIAWMLDPLASLALITVLYVDGVLAEHGGDYKPGGWPFLLRWTAGLSTWVMNCWTSLYPDGHFHFIPQQPDAGGILLHSVAPALLILLAEAATGYRKYATRRRGELTAIIARFETAQAAEREADQKRAREDAEREAAEKRQAAEREAQREHEREEREAARLEREENARLENERRRAEIEATAQARRDEIEAERERIALAERTAEIEASRHKAEAEIETQQRRAQWELEQAEQDREAKRRAEITTAEAQAEALRKEAEAAAEAERIKAEAEARALEEAEKLKRQRALERAAARTRPASETGGARTSISAGRTSESASENGAALVAVPALTASESEGRVPREVRAKQRDEAERYIAKCELSGLTPDLDGLAKHYEKGETWVGDRVRSAKRRLAEEDGFEDSVIEDALDGFTDDNSNDSDDAAGAA
;
A
#
# COMPACT_ATOMS: atom_id res chain seq x y z
N MET A 1 55.68 48.31 -42.98
CA MET A 1 54.26 48.37 -42.55
C MET A 1 54.03 47.24 -41.57
N SER A 2 53.70 47.52 -40.32
CA SER A 2 53.39 46.49 -39.32
C SER A 2 51.90 46.18 -39.36
N ALA A 3 51.52 44.90 -39.36
CA ALA A 3 50.12 44.51 -39.36
C ALA A 3 49.43 44.88 -38.02
N PRO A 4 48.16 45.34 -38.04
CA PRO A 4 47.43 45.62 -36.81
C PRO A 4 47.18 44.34 -36.02
N ASN A 5 47.55 44.36 -34.74
CA ASN A 5 47.47 43.19 -33.87
C ASN A 5 46.00 42.92 -33.48
N ALA A 6 45.41 41.83 -33.98
CA ALA A 6 44.01 41.53 -33.77
C ALA A 6 43.71 41.25 -32.27
N PRO A 7 42.66 41.85 -31.68
CA PRO A 7 42.34 41.64 -30.27
C PRO A 7 41.92 40.19 -30.04
N ARG A 8 42.65 39.47 -29.18
CA ARG A 8 42.29 38.11 -28.79
C ARG A 8 40.87 38.09 -28.19
N PRO A 9 40.02 37.11 -28.53
CA PRO A 9 38.71 36.99 -27.92
C PRO A 9 38.86 36.79 -26.41
N LYS A 10 38.11 37.56 -25.60
CA LYS A 10 38.01 37.30 -24.16
C LYS A 10 37.32 35.95 -23.97
N VAL A 11 38.07 34.96 -23.52
CA VAL A 11 37.51 33.69 -23.05
C VAL A 11 36.51 34.01 -21.93
N ALA A 12 35.26 33.56 -22.09
CA ALA A 12 34.28 33.70 -21.03
C ALA A 12 34.75 32.88 -19.82
N GLY A 13 34.91 33.54 -18.67
CA GLY A 13 35.18 32.85 -17.42
C GLY A 13 34.04 31.90 -17.04
N PRO A 14 34.28 30.91 -16.17
CA PRO A 14 33.21 30.04 -15.68
C PRO A 14 32.07 30.90 -15.10
N PRO A 15 30.81 30.51 -15.29
CA PRO A 15 29.67 31.29 -14.82
C PRO A 15 29.80 31.48 -13.31
N ARG A 16 29.84 32.75 -12.86
CA ARG A 16 29.77 33.07 -11.43
C ARG A 16 28.45 32.50 -10.90
N THR A 17 28.56 31.46 -10.08
CA THR A 17 27.48 31.02 -9.21
C THR A 17 27.04 32.23 -8.39
N LEU A 18 25.81 32.70 -8.61
CA LEU A 18 25.21 33.72 -7.76
C LEU A 18 25.12 33.15 -6.34
N PRO A 19 25.29 33.98 -5.29
CA PRO A 19 25.08 33.52 -3.93
C PRO A 19 23.65 32.95 -3.77
N PRO A 20 23.46 31.94 -2.92
CA PRO A 20 22.12 31.43 -2.62
C PRO A 20 21.27 32.56 -2.02
N VAL A 21 20.02 32.67 -2.50
CA VAL A 21 19.06 33.66 -1.98
C VAL A 21 18.61 33.19 -0.60
N THR A 22 18.71 34.06 0.41
CA THR A 22 18.32 33.73 1.79
C THR A 22 16.82 33.95 2.04
N ALA A 23 16.32 33.44 3.16
CA ALA A 23 14.95 33.73 3.60
C ALA A 23 14.75 35.23 3.90
N ASP A 24 15.79 35.88 4.44
CA ASP A 24 15.85 37.32 4.67
C ASP A 24 15.79 38.13 3.37
N ASP A 25 16.55 37.75 2.33
CA ASP A 25 16.45 38.37 0.99
C ASP A 25 15.02 38.30 0.44
N ALA A 26 14.34 37.16 0.61
CA ALA A 26 12.95 36.98 0.18
C ALA A 26 11.96 37.80 1.03
N ALA A 27 12.16 37.90 2.34
CA ALA A 27 11.35 38.73 3.24
C ALA A 27 11.54 40.23 2.94
N LYS A 28 12.78 40.69 2.78
CA LYS A 28 13.14 42.05 2.34
C LYS A 28 12.60 42.34 0.95
N ALA A 29 12.58 41.38 0.03
CA ALA A 29 11.95 41.54 -1.28
C ALA A 29 10.43 41.72 -1.18
N ARG A 30 9.72 40.92 -0.36
CA ARG A 30 8.28 41.11 -0.10
C ARG A 30 7.98 42.46 0.54
N LYS A 31 8.66 42.82 1.65
CA LYS A 31 8.53 44.12 2.33
C LYS A 31 8.87 45.30 1.36
N SER A 32 9.75 45.10 0.37
CA SER A 32 10.08 46.10 -0.66
C SER A 32 9.03 46.23 -1.77
N ILE A 33 8.31 45.16 -2.13
CA ILE A 33 7.20 45.23 -3.10
C ILE A 33 6.05 46.04 -2.51
N THR A 34 5.64 45.77 -1.26
CA THR A 34 4.57 46.52 -0.58
C THR A 34 4.87 48.03 -0.56
N LYS A 35 6.08 48.42 -0.13
CA LYS A 35 6.51 49.82 -0.12
C LYS A 35 6.58 50.45 -1.53
N LEU A 36 6.91 49.67 -2.56
CA LEU A 36 6.92 50.14 -3.94
C LEU A 36 5.49 50.41 -4.46
N ASP A 37 4.54 49.52 -4.14
CA ASP A 37 3.14 49.69 -4.51
C ASP A 37 2.45 50.82 -3.71
N GLU A 38 2.79 51.00 -2.43
CA GLU A 38 2.39 52.16 -1.60
C GLU A 38 2.87 53.49 -2.20
N VAL A 39 4.16 53.59 -2.53
CA VAL A 39 4.74 54.79 -3.16
C VAL A 39 4.12 55.02 -4.54
N LEU A 40 3.90 53.97 -5.34
CA LEU A 40 3.25 54.10 -6.65
C LEU A 40 1.78 54.54 -6.52
N ALA A 41 1.06 54.11 -5.48
CA ALA A 41 -0.29 54.56 -5.18
C ALA A 41 -0.32 56.02 -4.70
N MET A 42 0.63 56.44 -3.84
CA MET A 42 0.79 57.82 -3.41
C MET A 42 1.11 58.75 -4.59
N VAL A 43 2.08 58.38 -5.42
CA VAL A 43 2.45 59.09 -6.65
C VAL A 43 1.26 59.15 -7.62
N THR A 44 0.51 58.06 -7.80
CA THR A 44 -0.69 58.04 -8.67
C THR A 44 -1.78 58.98 -8.15
N LYS A 45 -2.04 59.02 -6.83
CA LYS A 45 -2.97 59.99 -6.22
C LYS A 45 -2.51 61.43 -6.44
N ALA A 46 -1.23 61.73 -6.21
CA ALA A 46 -0.68 63.07 -6.44
C ALA A 46 -0.76 63.50 -7.91
N LEU A 47 -0.41 62.60 -8.84
CA LEU A 47 -0.52 62.81 -10.30
C LEU A 47 -1.97 63.09 -10.72
N LEU A 48 -2.94 62.36 -10.18
CA LEU A 48 -4.36 62.55 -10.50
C LEU A 48 -4.90 63.87 -9.93
N THR A 49 -4.54 64.25 -8.71
CA THR A 49 -4.96 65.53 -8.11
C THR A 49 -4.35 66.73 -8.83
N LEU A 50 -3.04 66.71 -9.09
CA LEU A 50 -2.34 67.79 -9.81
C LEU A 50 -2.80 67.86 -11.27
N GLY A 51 -2.92 66.72 -11.94
CA GLY A 51 -3.40 66.62 -13.32
C GLY A 51 -4.85 67.09 -13.47
N GLY A 52 -5.74 66.69 -12.57
CA GLY A 52 -7.14 67.14 -12.54
C GLY A 52 -7.27 68.64 -12.31
N GLY A 53 -6.52 69.20 -11.35
CA GLY A 53 -6.49 70.66 -11.10
C GLY A 53 -5.98 71.45 -12.30
N ALA A 54 -4.89 70.99 -12.93
CA ALA A 54 -4.34 71.63 -14.13
C ALA A 54 -5.28 71.51 -15.35
N LEU A 55 -5.96 70.36 -15.52
CA LEU A 55 -6.94 70.12 -16.58
C LEU A 55 -8.19 71.00 -16.44
N ILE A 56 -8.66 71.24 -15.21
CA ILE A 56 -9.75 72.20 -14.95
C ILE A 56 -9.31 73.62 -15.35
N PHE A 57 -8.07 74.02 -15.05
CA PHE A 57 -7.52 75.32 -15.44
C PHE A 57 -7.36 75.46 -16.97
N THR A 58 -6.82 74.46 -17.66
CA THR A 58 -6.69 74.49 -19.13
C THR A 58 -8.06 74.52 -19.80
N CYS A 59 -9.03 73.72 -19.31
CA CYS A 59 -10.38 73.69 -19.83
C CYS A 59 -11.08 75.06 -19.72
N VAL A 60 -10.96 75.76 -18.60
CA VAL A 60 -11.51 77.12 -18.43
C VAL A 60 -10.87 78.13 -19.40
N ASN A 61 -9.55 78.06 -19.59
CA ASN A 61 -8.84 78.96 -20.51
C ASN A 61 -9.17 78.68 -21.98
N VAL A 62 -9.18 77.39 -22.39
CA VAL A 62 -9.53 76.96 -23.75
C VAL A 62 -11.00 77.27 -24.06
N THR A 63 -11.91 77.11 -23.09
CA THR A 63 -13.32 77.51 -23.25
C THR A 63 -13.43 79.01 -23.51
N ARG A 64 -12.72 79.84 -22.73
CA ARG A 64 -12.69 81.30 -22.92
C ARG A 64 -12.11 81.71 -24.28
N PHE A 65 -11.00 81.10 -24.68
CA PHE A 65 -10.38 81.31 -25.99
C PHE A 65 -11.30 80.91 -27.15
N GLY A 66 -12.01 79.79 -27.06
CA GLY A 66 -12.98 79.38 -28.08
C GLY A 66 -14.15 80.36 -28.19
N VAL A 67 -14.73 80.77 -27.05
CA VAL A 67 -15.83 81.75 -27.02
C VAL A 67 -15.40 83.12 -27.55
N SER A 68 -14.13 83.54 -27.37
CA SER A 68 -13.62 84.79 -27.98
C SER A 68 -13.35 84.69 -29.49
N HIS A 69 -13.44 83.50 -30.08
CA HIS A 69 -13.31 83.25 -31.52
C HIS A 69 -14.63 82.74 -32.12
N GLU A 70 -15.76 83.19 -31.58
CA GLU A 70 -17.13 82.88 -32.01
C GLU A 70 -17.52 81.38 -31.97
N ILE A 71 -16.69 80.52 -31.37
CA ILE A 71 -17.01 79.10 -31.20
C ILE A 71 -18.13 78.97 -30.16
N PRO A 72 -19.24 78.26 -30.47
CA PRO A 72 -20.31 78.04 -29.50
C PRO A 72 -19.79 77.39 -28.21
N TRP A 73 -20.18 77.95 -27.06
CA TRP A 73 -19.59 77.63 -25.75
C TRP A 73 -19.56 76.14 -25.41
N TYR A 74 -20.57 75.38 -25.85
CA TYR A 74 -20.67 73.93 -25.64
C TYR A 74 -19.63 73.14 -26.45
N ILE A 75 -19.23 73.62 -27.64
CA ILE A 75 -18.14 73.04 -28.43
C ILE A 75 -16.79 73.44 -27.81
N ALA A 76 -16.62 74.71 -27.44
CA ALA A 76 -15.40 75.23 -26.84
C ALA A 76 -15.04 74.48 -25.52
N TRP A 77 -16.05 74.19 -24.69
CA TRP A 77 -15.88 73.44 -23.45
C TRP A 77 -15.53 71.96 -23.67
N MET A 78 -16.07 71.30 -24.70
CA MET A 78 -15.79 69.88 -24.96
C MET A 78 -14.38 69.61 -25.52
N LEU A 79 -13.69 70.62 -26.05
CA LEU A 79 -12.44 70.46 -26.79
C LEU A 79 -11.28 69.98 -25.91
N ASP A 80 -11.01 70.66 -24.79
CA ASP A 80 -9.88 70.33 -23.90
C ASP A 80 -10.08 69.00 -23.12
N PRO A 81 -11.28 68.67 -22.60
CA PRO A 81 -11.55 67.35 -22.01
C PRO A 81 -11.40 66.20 -23.01
N LEU A 82 -11.80 66.37 -24.27
CA LEU A 82 -11.68 65.32 -25.30
C LEU A 82 -10.23 65.09 -25.71
N ALA A 83 -9.45 66.16 -25.91
CA ALA A 83 -8.01 66.07 -26.12
C ALA A 83 -7.28 65.43 -24.93
N SER A 84 -7.65 65.82 -23.71
CA SER A 84 -7.10 65.24 -22.47
C SER A 84 -7.47 63.77 -22.29
N LEU A 85 -8.70 63.36 -22.61
CA LEU A 85 -9.12 61.96 -22.56
C LEU A 85 -8.30 61.11 -23.54
N ALA A 86 -8.09 61.59 -24.77
CA ALA A 86 -7.23 60.91 -25.74
C ALA A 86 -5.77 60.78 -25.22
N LEU A 87 -5.23 61.83 -24.60
CA LEU A 87 -3.89 61.82 -23.99
C LEU A 87 -3.80 60.79 -22.84
N ILE A 88 -4.80 60.76 -21.96
CA ILE A 88 -4.92 59.79 -20.87
C ILE A 88 -5.04 58.36 -21.41
N THR A 89 -5.84 58.14 -22.46
CA THR A 89 -5.95 56.82 -23.13
C THR A 89 -4.60 56.38 -23.69
N VAL A 90 -3.85 57.25 -24.37
CA VAL A 90 -2.52 56.92 -24.92
C VAL A 90 -1.49 56.69 -23.81
N LEU A 91 -1.56 57.41 -22.68
CA LEU A 91 -0.74 57.14 -21.49
C LEU A 91 -1.06 55.78 -20.85
N TYR A 92 -2.35 55.44 -20.73
CA TYR A 92 -2.81 54.17 -20.17
C TYR A 92 -2.40 52.98 -21.05
N VAL A 93 -2.64 53.06 -22.36
CA VAL A 93 -2.31 51.98 -23.31
C VAL A 93 -0.80 51.72 -23.37
N ASP A 94 0.05 52.75 -23.42
CA ASP A 94 1.51 52.58 -23.32
C ASP A 94 1.94 51.91 -21.99
N GLY A 95 1.29 52.28 -20.88
CA GLY A 95 1.55 51.68 -19.57
C GLY A 95 1.21 50.18 -19.56
N VAL A 96 0.00 49.83 -20.00
CA VAL A 96 -0.47 48.43 -20.07
C VAL A 96 0.40 47.60 -21.03
N LEU A 97 0.78 48.15 -22.18
CA LEU A 97 1.68 47.48 -23.13
C LEU A 97 3.09 47.26 -22.57
N ALA A 98 3.61 48.21 -21.78
CA ALA A 98 4.89 48.05 -21.10
C ALA A 98 4.83 47.03 -19.93
N GLU A 99 3.68 46.91 -19.26
CA GLU A 99 3.47 45.93 -18.19
C GLU A 99 3.30 44.48 -18.72
N HIS A 100 2.84 44.29 -19.96
CA HIS A 100 2.64 42.96 -20.58
C HIS A 100 3.91 42.30 -21.16
N GLY A 101 5.09 42.90 -20.99
CA GLY A 101 6.37 42.14 -20.96
C GLY A 101 6.88 41.52 -22.27
N GLY A 102 6.37 41.91 -23.44
CA GLY A 102 6.95 41.52 -24.74
C GLY A 102 8.10 42.42 -25.20
N ASP A 103 8.70 42.11 -26.36
CA ASP A 103 9.67 42.96 -27.08
C ASP A 103 9.07 44.28 -27.64
N TYR A 104 8.03 44.81 -27.00
CA TYR A 104 7.39 46.08 -27.34
C TYR A 104 8.31 47.25 -27.02
N LYS A 105 9.18 47.58 -27.98
CA LYS A 105 9.88 48.87 -28.02
C LYS A 105 8.81 49.94 -28.29
N PRO A 106 8.49 50.84 -27.33
CA PRO A 106 7.56 51.92 -27.60
C PRO A 106 8.14 52.78 -28.72
N GLY A 107 7.39 52.92 -29.82
CA GLY A 107 7.81 53.74 -30.95
C GLY A 107 7.89 55.22 -30.57
N GLY A 108 8.43 56.05 -31.46
CA GLY A 108 8.40 57.52 -31.27
C GLY A 108 6.99 58.12 -31.27
N TRP A 109 5.97 57.38 -31.72
CA TRP A 109 4.61 57.87 -31.93
C TRP A 109 3.88 58.34 -30.65
N PRO A 110 3.84 57.59 -29.54
CA PRO A 110 3.17 58.07 -28.32
C PRO A 110 3.89 59.27 -27.67
N PHE A 111 5.23 59.33 -27.79
CA PHE A 111 6.01 60.50 -27.38
C PHE A 111 5.64 61.72 -28.25
N LEU A 112 5.63 61.56 -29.58
CA LEU A 112 5.25 62.63 -30.51
C LEU A 112 3.82 63.11 -30.25
N LEU A 113 2.86 62.20 -30.07
CA LEU A 113 1.46 62.55 -29.74
C LEU A 113 1.35 63.34 -28.43
N ARG A 114 2.08 62.95 -27.37
CA ARG A 114 2.10 63.68 -26.09
C ARG A 114 2.64 65.09 -26.25
N TRP A 115 3.76 65.26 -26.95
CA TRP A 115 4.36 66.57 -27.19
C TRP A 115 3.52 67.44 -28.12
N THR A 116 2.95 66.90 -29.20
CA THR A 116 2.06 67.65 -30.09
C THR A 116 0.77 68.08 -29.38
N ALA A 117 0.15 67.21 -28.59
CA ALA A 117 -1.03 67.57 -27.78
C ALA A 117 -0.70 68.62 -26.72
N GLY A 118 0.36 68.40 -25.94
CA GLY A 118 0.80 69.32 -24.88
C GLY A 118 1.19 70.71 -25.41
N LEU A 119 1.92 70.77 -26.54
CA LEU A 119 2.25 72.02 -27.21
C LEU A 119 1.01 72.73 -27.76
N SER A 120 0.02 71.98 -28.27
CA SER A 120 -1.25 72.55 -28.74
C SER A 120 -2.04 73.19 -27.59
N THR A 121 -2.21 72.48 -26.46
CA THR A 121 -2.85 73.02 -25.25
C THR A 121 -2.05 74.20 -24.66
N TRP A 122 -0.72 74.16 -24.69
CA TRP A 122 0.13 75.28 -24.27
C TRP A 122 -0.06 76.52 -25.15
N VAL A 123 -0.03 76.38 -26.47
CA VAL A 123 -0.29 77.49 -27.42
C VAL A 123 -1.68 78.08 -27.20
N MET A 124 -2.72 77.26 -27.01
CA MET A 124 -4.07 77.77 -26.72
C MET A 124 -4.16 78.50 -25.37
N ASN A 125 -3.48 78.03 -24.33
CA ASN A 125 -3.46 78.69 -23.02
C ASN A 125 -2.67 80.02 -23.05
N CYS A 126 -1.61 80.11 -23.84
CA CYS A 126 -0.78 81.31 -23.95
C CYS A 126 -1.18 82.26 -25.09
N TRP A 127 -2.20 81.94 -25.90
CA TRP A 127 -2.50 82.66 -27.15
C TRP A 127 -2.70 84.16 -26.96
N THR A 128 -3.54 84.55 -26.00
CA THR A 128 -3.84 85.96 -25.69
C THR A 128 -2.65 86.73 -25.13
N SER A 129 -1.63 86.02 -24.63
CA SER A 129 -0.36 86.61 -24.16
C SER A 129 0.73 86.60 -25.24
N LEU A 130 0.63 85.73 -26.26
CA LEU A 130 1.48 85.74 -27.46
C LEU A 130 1.04 86.81 -28.46
N TYR A 131 -0.27 86.94 -28.69
CA TYR A 131 -0.88 87.84 -29.67
C TYR A 131 -1.96 88.70 -29.01
N PRO A 132 -1.59 89.74 -28.23
CA PRO A 132 -2.55 90.64 -27.57
C PRO A 132 -3.37 91.47 -28.57
N ASP A 133 -2.88 91.58 -29.80
CA ASP A 133 -3.51 92.20 -30.98
C ASP A 133 -4.50 91.27 -31.70
N GLY A 134 -4.56 89.99 -31.32
CA GLY A 134 -5.40 88.97 -31.98
C GLY A 134 -4.92 88.54 -33.36
N HIS A 135 -3.77 89.00 -33.84
CA HIS A 135 -3.26 88.72 -35.18
C HIS A 135 -2.05 87.79 -35.15
N PHE A 136 -2.14 86.66 -35.87
CA PHE A 136 -1.01 85.73 -35.96
C PHE A 136 0.18 86.37 -36.69
N HIS A 137 1.32 86.42 -36.02
CA HIS A 137 2.58 86.94 -36.54
C HIS A 137 3.70 85.92 -36.31
N PHE A 138 4.52 85.64 -37.34
CA PHE A 138 5.60 84.63 -37.23
C PHE A 138 6.64 84.96 -36.14
N ILE A 139 6.76 86.24 -35.78
CA ILE A 139 7.45 86.72 -34.59
C ILE A 139 6.42 87.53 -33.79
N PRO A 140 6.08 87.14 -32.54
CA PRO A 140 5.17 87.89 -31.67
C PRO A 140 5.62 89.34 -31.49
N GLN A 141 4.69 90.28 -31.62
CA GLN A 141 4.93 91.70 -31.38
C GLN A 141 4.36 92.08 -30.01
N GLN A 142 5.23 92.53 -29.10
CA GLN A 142 4.90 92.84 -27.69
C GLN A 142 4.20 91.70 -26.91
N PRO A 143 4.76 90.47 -26.89
CA PRO A 143 4.21 89.38 -26.06
C PRO A 143 4.29 89.72 -24.56
N ASP A 144 3.21 89.43 -23.82
CA ASP A 144 3.18 89.58 -22.37
C ASP A 144 3.91 88.40 -21.70
N ALA A 145 5.17 88.62 -21.33
CA ALA A 145 5.98 87.63 -20.62
C ALA A 145 5.38 87.19 -19.27
N GLY A 146 4.58 88.04 -18.61
CA GLY A 146 3.90 87.72 -17.35
C GLY A 146 2.75 86.75 -17.57
N GLY A 147 1.84 87.08 -18.48
CA GLY A 147 0.74 86.21 -18.92
C GLY A 147 1.23 84.89 -19.52
N ILE A 148 2.27 84.92 -20.38
CA ILE A 148 2.89 83.70 -20.91
C ILE A 148 3.39 82.83 -19.77
N LEU A 149 4.15 83.37 -18.81
CA LEU A 149 4.66 82.59 -17.68
C LEU A 149 3.51 81.99 -16.86
N LEU A 150 2.52 82.80 -16.49
CA LEU A 150 1.38 82.39 -15.66
C LEU A 150 0.56 81.27 -16.32
N HIS A 151 0.21 81.42 -17.60
CA HIS A 151 -0.57 80.43 -18.34
C HIS A 151 0.27 79.23 -18.83
N SER A 152 1.60 79.31 -18.82
CA SER A 152 2.50 78.19 -19.13
C SER A 152 2.58 77.15 -18.02
N VAL A 153 2.42 77.54 -16.74
CA VAL A 153 2.69 76.65 -15.59
C VAL A 153 1.85 75.38 -15.63
N ALA A 154 0.53 75.47 -15.84
CA ALA A 154 -0.35 74.30 -15.82
C ALA A 154 -0.12 73.33 -17.01
N PRO A 155 -0.04 73.78 -18.28
CA PRO A 155 0.36 72.92 -19.40
C PRO A 155 1.77 72.31 -19.23
N ALA A 156 2.75 73.08 -18.75
CA ALA A 156 4.11 72.58 -18.53
C ALA A 156 4.14 71.50 -17.44
N LEU A 157 3.40 71.70 -16.34
CA LEU A 157 3.20 70.68 -15.32
C LEU A 157 2.54 69.43 -15.91
N LEU A 158 1.47 69.54 -16.69
CA LEU A 158 0.80 68.38 -17.31
C LEU A 158 1.76 67.54 -18.17
N ILE A 159 2.60 68.17 -19.00
CA ILE A 159 3.58 67.48 -19.84
C ILE A 159 4.64 66.77 -18.98
N LEU A 160 5.18 67.46 -17.97
CA LEU A 160 6.20 66.91 -17.07
C LEU A 160 5.64 65.79 -16.18
N LEU A 161 4.41 65.92 -15.68
CA LEU A 161 3.70 64.90 -14.90
C LEU A 161 3.44 63.65 -15.75
N ALA A 162 3.08 63.80 -17.03
CA ALA A 162 2.84 62.68 -17.94
C ALA A 162 4.12 61.87 -18.24
N GLU A 163 5.25 62.55 -18.47
CA GLU A 163 6.55 61.88 -18.67
C GLU A 163 7.04 61.24 -17.36
N ALA A 164 6.94 61.96 -16.23
CA ALA A 164 7.31 61.43 -14.91
C ALA A 164 6.48 60.19 -14.53
N ALA A 165 5.16 60.22 -14.73
CA ALA A 165 4.28 59.07 -14.52
C ALA A 165 4.71 57.84 -15.35
N THR A 166 5.09 58.08 -16.61
CA THR A 166 5.58 57.04 -17.52
C THR A 166 6.93 56.48 -17.04
N GLY A 167 7.83 57.34 -16.56
CA GLY A 167 9.11 56.94 -15.94
C GLY A 167 8.93 56.12 -14.67
N TYR A 168 8.10 56.58 -13.72
CA TYR A 168 7.83 55.89 -12.46
C TYR A 168 7.18 54.52 -12.69
N ARG A 169 6.21 54.39 -13.60
CA ARG A 169 5.61 53.09 -13.95
C ARG A 169 6.62 52.11 -14.54
N LYS A 170 7.49 52.56 -15.46
CA LYS A 170 8.56 51.73 -16.04
C LYS A 170 9.58 51.29 -14.98
N TYR A 171 9.97 52.19 -14.07
CA TYR A 171 10.85 51.88 -12.94
C TYR A 171 10.21 50.85 -12.00
N ALA A 172 8.96 51.09 -11.57
CA ALA A 172 8.26 50.23 -10.64
C ALA A 172 8.01 48.83 -11.22
N THR A 173 7.58 48.74 -12.49
CA THR A 173 7.37 47.45 -13.18
C THR A 173 8.66 46.64 -13.25
N ARG A 174 9.78 47.27 -13.66
CA ARG A 174 11.10 46.62 -13.69
C ARG A 174 11.52 46.17 -12.28
N ARG A 175 11.42 47.05 -11.28
CA ARG A 175 11.86 46.77 -9.92
C ARG A 175 11.00 45.70 -9.23
N ARG A 176 9.70 45.68 -9.48
CA ARG A 176 8.80 44.59 -9.04
C ARG A 176 9.22 43.27 -9.67
N GLY A 177 9.49 43.24 -10.99
CA GLY A 177 10.02 42.04 -11.66
C GLY A 177 11.36 41.54 -11.09
N GLU A 178 12.30 42.44 -10.80
CA GLU A 178 13.56 42.12 -10.12
C GLU A 178 13.32 41.46 -8.74
N LEU A 179 12.41 42.02 -7.92
CA LEU A 179 12.09 41.52 -6.58
C LEU A 179 11.29 40.20 -6.62
N THR A 180 10.33 40.05 -7.53
CA THR A 180 9.60 38.79 -7.75
C THR A 180 10.55 37.68 -8.20
N ALA A 181 11.58 37.98 -9.01
CA ALA A 181 12.59 37.00 -9.40
C ALA A 181 13.50 36.56 -8.24
N ILE A 182 13.71 37.39 -7.20
CA ILE A 182 14.38 36.99 -5.95
C ILE A 182 13.50 36.02 -5.16
N ILE A 183 12.23 36.36 -4.97
CA ILE A 183 11.25 35.53 -4.26
C ILE A 183 11.09 34.15 -4.92
N ALA A 184 10.90 34.12 -6.24
CA ALA A 184 10.74 32.87 -7.00
C ALA A 184 11.99 31.97 -6.89
N ARG A 185 13.20 32.55 -6.90
CA ARG A 185 14.45 31.79 -6.69
C ARG A 185 14.51 31.15 -5.31
N PHE A 186 14.17 31.90 -4.26
CA PHE A 186 14.09 31.37 -2.90
C PHE A 186 13.06 30.24 -2.80
N GLU A 187 11.86 30.42 -3.36
CA GLU A 187 10.81 29.40 -3.37
C GLU A 187 11.24 28.13 -4.12
N THR A 188 11.95 28.24 -5.26
CA THR A 188 12.52 27.07 -5.95
C THR A 188 13.64 26.38 -5.17
N ALA A 189 14.48 27.13 -4.45
CA ALA A 189 15.54 26.55 -3.62
C ALA A 189 14.94 25.79 -2.42
N GLN A 190 13.98 26.39 -1.73
CA GLN A 190 13.27 25.76 -0.60
C GLN A 190 12.45 24.53 -1.05
N ALA A 191 11.89 24.53 -2.27
CA ALA A 191 11.23 23.36 -2.82
C ALA A 191 12.21 22.20 -3.06
N ALA A 192 13.38 22.48 -3.65
CA ALA A 192 14.43 21.48 -3.88
C ALA A 192 15.04 20.94 -2.58
N GLU A 193 15.20 21.78 -1.56
CA GLU A 193 15.65 21.39 -0.22
C GLU A 193 14.64 20.44 0.45
N ARG A 194 13.34 20.80 0.44
CA ARG A 194 12.26 19.91 0.93
C ARG A 194 12.18 18.59 0.17
N GLU A 195 12.44 18.58 -1.14
CA GLU A 195 12.49 17.33 -1.92
C GLU A 195 13.71 16.48 -1.52
N ALA A 196 14.87 17.09 -1.33
CA ALA A 196 16.09 16.42 -0.87
C ALA A 196 15.93 15.81 0.53
N ASP A 197 15.30 16.52 1.47
CA ASP A 197 15.05 16.00 2.83
C ASP A 197 13.94 14.95 2.87
N GLN A 198 12.87 15.09 2.06
CA GLN A 198 11.91 14.00 1.86
C GLN A 198 12.57 12.76 1.27
N LYS A 199 13.53 12.93 0.34
CA LYS A 199 14.28 11.81 -0.23
C LYS A 199 15.19 11.15 0.81
N ARG A 200 15.94 11.93 1.61
CA ARG A 200 16.75 11.42 2.74
C ARG A 200 15.89 10.63 3.72
N ALA A 201 14.77 11.21 4.18
CA ALA A 201 13.84 10.55 5.11
C ALA A 201 13.25 9.24 4.54
N ARG A 202 13.03 9.15 3.22
CA ARG A 202 12.63 7.90 2.55
C ARG A 202 13.77 6.88 2.49
N GLU A 203 14.98 7.30 2.13
CA GLU A 203 16.17 6.43 2.12
C GLU A 203 16.48 5.88 3.51
N ASP A 204 16.37 6.70 4.56
CA ASP A 204 16.62 6.27 5.94
C ASP A 204 15.49 5.39 6.50
N ALA A 205 14.23 5.66 6.15
CA ALA A 205 13.12 4.75 6.46
C ALA A 205 13.21 3.41 5.70
N GLU A 206 13.71 3.42 4.46
CA GLU A 206 13.98 2.19 3.70
C GLU A 206 15.14 1.39 4.29
N ARG A 207 16.22 2.06 4.75
CA ARG A 207 17.31 1.44 5.53
C ARG A 207 16.80 0.80 6.81
N GLU A 208 16.03 1.53 7.62
CA GLU A 208 15.47 0.99 8.88
C GLU A 208 14.52 -0.19 8.60
N ALA A 209 13.72 -0.14 7.54
CA ALA A 209 12.86 -1.25 7.11
C ALA A 209 13.67 -2.46 6.61
N ALA A 210 14.78 -2.24 5.90
CA ALA A 210 15.69 -3.30 5.46
C ALA A 210 16.44 -3.94 6.64
N GLU A 211 16.91 -3.15 7.60
CA GLU A 211 17.54 -3.64 8.83
C GLU A 211 16.56 -4.45 9.69
N LYS A 212 15.31 -3.99 9.83
CA LYS A 212 14.23 -4.74 10.51
C LYS A 212 13.92 -6.06 9.80
N ARG A 213 13.87 -6.08 8.46
CA ARG A 213 13.72 -7.33 7.69
C ARG A 213 14.89 -8.29 7.92
N GLN A 214 16.13 -7.80 7.83
CA GLN A 214 17.32 -8.61 8.11
C GLN A 214 17.40 -9.06 9.58
N ALA A 215 16.87 -8.30 10.53
CA ALA A 215 16.78 -8.71 11.93
C ALA A 215 15.77 -9.87 12.08
N ALA A 216 14.55 -9.72 11.56
CA ALA A 216 13.53 -10.76 11.58
C ALA A 216 13.96 -12.03 10.82
N GLU A 217 14.65 -11.90 9.68
CA GLU A 217 15.19 -13.05 8.94
C GLU A 217 16.27 -13.79 9.73
N ARG A 218 17.19 -13.06 10.40
CA ARG A 218 18.18 -13.66 11.32
C ARG A 218 17.55 -14.26 12.58
N GLU A 219 16.38 -13.78 12.99
CA GLU A 219 15.62 -14.35 14.12
C GLU A 219 14.93 -15.65 13.70
N ALA A 220 14.18 -15.64 12.59
CA ALA A 220 13.57 -16.84 12.01
C ALA A 220 14.60 -17.94 11.67
N GLN A 221 15.79 -17.57 11.16
CA GLN A 221 16.89 -18.53 10.96
C GLN A 221 17.37 -19.16 12.28
N ARG A 222 17.41 -18.40 13.38
CA ARG A 222 17.77 -18.93 14.71
C ARG A 222 16.68 -19.79 15.33
N GLU A 223 15.42 -19.53 15.02
CA GLU A 223 14.30 -20.38 15.43
C GLU A 223 14.31 -21.70 14.66
N HIS A 224 14.44 -21.66 13.33
CA HIS A 224 14.61 -22.88 12.51
C HIS A 224 15.85 -23.69 12.96
N GLU A 225 16.99 -23.06 13.23
CA GLU A 225 18.18 -23.77 13.72
C GLU A 225 17.95 -24.37 15.12
N ARG A 226 17.10 -23.77 15.97
CA ARG A 226 16.70 -24.38 17.26
C ARG A 226 15.80 -25.58 17.05
N GLU A 227 14.76 -25.46 16.23
CA GLU A 227 13.83 -26.55 15.91
C GLU A 227 14.58 -27.74 15.29
N GLU A 228 15.49 -27.50 14.35
CA GLU A 228 16.34 -28.53 13.74
C GLU A 228 17.26 -29.20 14.76
N ARG A 229 17.86 -28.44 15.69
CA ARG A 229 18.67 -28.98 16.80
C ARG A 229 17.84 -29.77 17.82
N GLU A 230 16.58 -29.41 18.05
CA GLU A 230 15.66 -30.16 18.92
C GLU A 230 15.18 -31.45 18.25
N ALA A 231 14.80 -31.40 16.96
CA ALA A 231 14.46 -32.56 16.16
C ALA A 231 15.65 -33.56 16.10
N ALA A 232 16.85 -33.07 15.83
CA ALA A 232 18.07 -33.88 15.86
C ALA A 232 18.47 -34.38 17.28
N ARG A 233 17.90 -33.81 18.36
CA ARG A 233 18.02 -34.38 19.71
C ARG A 233 17.01 -35.51 19.92
N LEU A 234 15.76 -35.30 19.53
CA LEU A 234 14.69 -36.30 19.62
C LEU A 234 15.03 -37.55 18.77
N GLU A 235 15.52 -37.38 17.55
CA GLU A 235 15.95 -38.49 16.69
C GLU A 235 17.11 -39.30 17.31
N ARG A 236 18.02 -38.66 18.04
CA ARG A 236 19.10 -39.33 18.78
C ARG A 236 18.56 -40.06 20.01
N GLU A 237 17.61 -39.47 20.74
CA GLU A 237 16.94 -40.12 21.87
C GLU A 237 16.12 -41.33 21.42
N GLU A 238 15.45 -41.27 20.26
CA GLU A 238 14.68 -42.37 19.67
C GLU A 238 15.59 -43.49 19.14
N ASN A 239 16.64 -43.17 18.38
CA ASN A 239 17.64 -44.16 17.97
C ASN A 239 18.32 -44.82 19.18
N ALA A 240 18.61 -44.07 20.25
CA ALA A 240 19.15 -44.62 21.48
C ALA A 240 18.15 -45.54 22.21
N ARG A 241 16.84 -45.30 22.13
CA ARG A 241 15.83 -46.25 22.63
C ARG A 241 15.83 -47.54 21.80
N LEU A 242 15.76 -47.42 20.47
CA LEU A 242 15.77 -48.56 19.56
C LEU A 242 17.04 -49.42 19.69
N GLU A 243 18.21 -48.80 19.92
CA GLU A 243 19.44 -49.54 20.18
C GLU A 243 19.42 -50.25 21.55
N ASN A 244 18.89 -49.62 22.60
CA ASN A 244 18.72 -50.26 23.90
C ASN A 244 17.69 -51.40 23.87
N GLU A 245 16.63 -51.29 23.08
CA GLU A 245 15.65 -52.36 22.85
C GLU A 245 16.28 -53.54 22.09
N ARG A 246 17.10 -53.27 21.05
CA ARG A 246 17.88 -54.32 20.37
C ARG A 246 18.84 -55.03 21.31
N ARG A 247 19.58 -54.31 22.15
CA ARG A 247 20.48 -54.90 23.16
C ARG A 247 19.72 -55.74 24.19
N ARG A 248 18.49 -55.36 24.58
CA ARG A 248 17.63 -56.18 25.44
C ARG A 248 17.19 -57.47 24.74
N ALA A 249 16.70 -57.37 23.50
CA ALA A 249 16.32 -58.54 22.71
C ALA A 249 17.48 -59.52 22.46
N GLU A 250 18.71 -59.01 22.29
CA GLU A 250 19.94 -59.82 22.16
C GLU A 250 20.30 -60.55 23.46
N ILE A 251 20.15 -59.89 24.62
CA ILE A 251 20.33 -60.50 25.94
C ILE A 251 19.24 -61.55 26.22
N GLU A 252 18.00 -61.30 25.83
CA GLU A 252 16.90 -62.26 25.97
C GLU A 252 17.06 -63.46 25.02
N ALA A 253 17.48 -63.25 23.77
CA ALA A 253 17.78 -64.32 22.81
C ALA A 253 18.95 -65.20 23.25
N THR A 254 20.02 -64.63 23.82
CA THR A 254 21.15 -65.42 24.37
C THR A 254 20.80 -66.12 25.68
N ALA A 255 19.87 -65.59 26.48
CA ALA A 255 19.29 -66.29 27.63
C ALA A 255 18.35 -67.44 27.21
N GLN A 256 17.62 -67.28 26.10
CA GLN A 256 16.74 -68.30 25.53
C GLN A 256 17.55 -69.46 24.95
N ALA A 257 18.55 -69.18 24.11
CA ALA A 257 19.41 -70.22 23.50
C ALA A 257 20.09 -71.12 24.55
N ARG A 258 20.47 -70.57 25.72
CA ARG A 258 21.01 -71.34 26.85
C ARG A 258 20.00 -72.26 27.56
N ARG A 259 18.70 -72.03 27.39
CA ARG A 259 17.65 -72.94 27.88
C ARG A 259 17.43 -74.06 26.87
N ASP A 260 17.32 -73.68 25.60
CA ASP A 260 17.14 -74.59 24.48
C ASP A 260 18.31 -75.61 24.38
N GLU A 261 19.55 -75.19 24.67
CA GLU A 261 20.74 -76.06 24.74
C GLU A 261 20.65 -77.11 25.87
N ILE A 262 20.16 -76.73 27.06
CA ILE A 262 19.97 -77.64 28.21
C ILE A 262 18.80 -78.60 27.99
N GLU A 263 17.79 -78.19 27.24
CA GLU A 263 16.66 -79.04 26.86
C GLU A 263 17.08 -80.05 25.77
N ALA A 264 17.82 -79.61 24.75
CA ALA A 264 18.37 -80.46 23.70
C ALA A 264 19.37 -81.52 24.22
N GLU A 265 20.14 -81.22 25.28
CA GLU A 265 21.02 -82.23 25.91
C GLU A 265 20.21 -83.37 26.58
N ARG A 266 19.04 -83.04 27.16
CA ARG A 266 18.13 -84.04 27.73
C ARG A 266 17.42 -84.85 26.64
N GLU A 267 17.00 -84.21 25.56
CA GLU A 267 16.40 -84.90 24.41
C GLU A 267 17.37 -85.89 23.75
N ARG A 268 18.67 -85.57 23.67
CA ARG A 268 19.68 -86.50 23.11
C ARG A 268 19.78 -87.82 23.88
N ILE A 269 19.66 -87.78 25.21
CA ILE A 269 19.68 -89.00 26.04
C ILE A 269 18.40 -89.82 25.81
N ALA A 270 17.23 -89.16 25.80
CA ALA A 270 15.94 -89.83 25.54
C ALA A 270 15.81 -90.37 24.10
N LEU A 271 16.46 -89.72 23.12
CA LEU A 271 16.54 -90.20 21.74
C LEU A 271 17.42 -91.44 21.59
N ALA A 272 18.53 -91.54 22.34
CA ALA A 272 19.41 -92.70 22.30
C ALA A 272 18.69 -93.99 22.75
N GLU A 273 17.95 -93.93 23.86
CA GLU A 273 17.12 -95.06 24.33
C GLU A 273 16.03 -95.41 23.30
N ARG A 274 15.33 -94.40 22.76
CA ARG A 274 14.33 -94.61 21.71
C ARG A 274 14.90 -95.20 20.42
N THR A 275 16.11 -94.86 20.00
CA THR A 275 16.73 -95.47 18.81
C THR A 275 17.00 -96.96 19.00
N ALA A 276 17.46 -97.39 20.18
CA ALA A 276 17.65 -98.81 20.47
C ALA A 276 16.31 -99.58 20.47
N GLU A 277 15.23 -98.97 20.99
CA GLU A 277 13.88 -99.55 20.98
C GLU A 277 13.26 -99.59 19.58
N ILE A 278 13.55 -98.59 18.73
CA ILE A 278 13.14 -98.52 17.31
C ILE A 278 13.89 -99.55 16.45
N GLU A 279 15.17 -99.82 16.71
CA GLU A 279 15.93 -100.86 15.99
C GLU A 279 15.51 -102.27 16.41
N ALA A 280 15.27 -102.49 17.71
CA ALA A 280 14.73 -103.75 18.24
C ALA A 280 13.30 -104.05 17.74
N SER A 281 12.49 -103.02 17.47
CA SER A 281 11.16 -103.17 16.86
C SER A 281 11.22 -103.26 15.33
N ARG A 282 12.18 -102.61 14.66
CA ARG A 282 12.44 -102.81 13.22
C ARG A 282 12.80 -104.25 12.89
N HIS A 283 13.72 -104.88 13.60
CA HIS A 283 14.08 -106.28 13.31
C HIS A 283 12.92 -107.27 13.59
N LYS A 284 11.97 -106.94 14.47
CA LYS A 284 10.72 -107.70 14.60
C LYS A 284 9.78 -107.44 13.43
N ALA A 285 9.59 -106.17 13.04
CA ALA A 285 8.75 -105.81 11.91
C ALA A 285 9.28 -106.35 10.58
N GLU A 286 10.59 -106.42 10.37
CA GLU A 286 11.21 -107.00 9.17
C GLU A 286 11.02 -108.52 9.10
N ALA A 287 11.16 -109.24 10.22
CA ALA A 287 10.84 -110.66 10.29
C ALA A 287 9.33 -110.95 10.13
N GLU A 288 8.47 -110.04 10.61
CA GLU A 288 7.02 -110.11 10.41
C GLU A 288 6.64 -109.79 8.96
N ILE A 289 7.30 -108.82 8.32
CA ILE A 289 7.14 -108.52 6.89
C ILE A 289 7.66 -109.67 6.03
N GLU A 290 8.78 -110.30 6.36
CA GLU A 290 9.28 -111.46 5.60
C GLU A 290 8.34 -112.66 5.72
N THR A 291 7.79 -112.92 6.91
CA THR A 291 6.79 -113.99 7.09
C THR A 291 5.44 -113.65 6.47
N GLN A 292 5.04 -112.37 6.41
CA GLN A 292 3.89 -111.92 5.61
C GLN A 292 4.16 -112.01 4.11
N GLN A 293 5.37 -111.73 3.62
CA GLN A 293 5.73 -111.88 2.19
C GLN A 293 5.74 -113.36 1.77
N ARG A 294 6.27 -114.27 2.59
CA ARG A 294 6.19 -115.71 2.35
C ARG A 294 4.73 -116.21 2.36
N ARG A 295 3.87 -115.65 3.23
CA ARG A 295 2.41 -115.92 3.19
C ARG A 295 1.74 -115.36 1.94
N ALA A 296 2.04 -114.12 1.55
CA ALA A 296 1.47 -113.49 0.35
C ALA A 296 1.92 -114.18 -0.95
N GLN A 297 3.15 -114.71 -0.99
CA GLN A 297 3.62 -115.56 -2.10
C GLN A 297 2.89 -116.90 -2.11
N TRP A 298 2.70 -117.55 -0.96
CA TRP A 298 1.91 -118.78 -0.85
C TRP A 298 0.42 -118.55 -1.17
N GLU A 299 -0.16 -117.41 -0.80
CA GLU A 299 -1.52 -116.99 -1.17
C GLU A 299 -1.63 -116.65 -2.66
N LEU A 300 -0.56 -116.15 -3.31
CA LEU A 300 -0.51 -115.97 -4.75
C LEU A 300 -0.40 -117.31 -5.50
N GLU A 301 0.42 -118.26 -5.01
CA GLU A 301 0.48 -119.62 -5.56
C GLU A 301 -0.84 -120.38 -5.35
N GLN A 302 -1.47 -120.25 -4.18
CA GLN A 302 -2.83 -120.75 -3.92
C GLN A 302 -3.84 -120.08 -4.86
N ALA A 303 -3.82 -118.76 -5.02
CA ALA A 303 -4.74 -118.06 -5.92
C ALA A 303 -4.49 -118.37 -7.40
N GLU A 304 -3.28 -118.74 -7.80
CA GLU A 304 -2.97 -119.21 -9.15
C GLU A 304 -3.40 -120.66 -9.37
N GLN A 305 -3.18 -121.54 -8.39
CA GLN A 305 -3.72 -122.90 -8.38
C GLN A 305 -5.26 -122.91 -8.35
N ASP A 306 -5.90 -122.00 -7.63
CA ASP A 306 -7.35 -121.78 -7.65
C ASP A 306 -7.82 -121.20 -8.98
N ARG A 307 -7.04 -120.33 -9.65
CA ARG A 307 -7.35 -119.88 -11.03
C ARG A 307 -7.16 -120.99 -12.06
N GLU A 308 -6.26 -121.94 -11.84
CA GLU A 308 -6.16 -123.14 -12.67
C GLU A 308 -7.29 -124.14 -12.39
N ALA A 309 -7.58 -124.43 -11.11
CA ALA A 309 -8.69 -125.27 -10.70
C ALA A 309 -10.01 -124.70 -11.19
N LYS A 310 -10.20 -123.38 -11.09
CA LYS A 310 -11.36 -122.68 -11.64
C LYS A 310 -11.39 -122.69 -13.16
N ARG A 311 -10.27 -122.54 -13.87
CA ARG A 311 -10.25 -122.73 -15.34
C ARG A 311 -10.54 -124.18 -15.75
N ARG A 312 -10.10 -125.18 -14.99
CA ARG A 312 -10.46 -126.60 -15.22
C ARG A 312 -11.94 -126.86 -14.87
N ALA A 313 -12.49 -126.18 -13.87
CA ALA A 313 -13.92 -126.20 -13.56
C ALA A 313 -14.76 -125.48 -14.63
N GLU A 314 -14.28 -124.37 -15.17
CA GLU A 314 -14.92 -123.63 -16.28
C GLU A 314 -14.87 -124.44 -17.59
N ILE A 315 -13.78 -125.17 -17.87
CA ILE A 315 -13.71 -126.14 -18.98
C ILE A 315 -14.69 -127.29 -18.77
N THR A 316 -14.66 -127.96 -17.61
CA THR A 316 -15.56 -129.11 -17.36
C THR A 316 -17.03 -128.71 -17.22
N THR A 317 -17.34 -127.49 -16.79
CA THR A 317 -18.71 -126.95 -16.85
C THR A 317 -19.10 -126.48 -18.25
N ALA A 318 -18.18 -126.00 -19.09
CA ALA A 318 -18.45 -125.74 -20.51
C ALA A 318 -18.66 -127.05 -21.29
N GLU A 319 -17.90 -128.11 -21.00
CA GLU A 319 -18.11 -129.45 -21.57
C GLU A 319 -19.44 -130.04 -21.09
N ALA A 320 -19.75 -129.94 -19.78
CA ALA A 320 -21.05 -130.35 -19.25
C ALA A 320 -22.22 -129.52 -19.82
N GLN A 321 -22.04 -128.24 -20.10
CA GLN A 321 -23.03 -127.40 -20.79
C GLN A 321 -23.17 -127.77 -22.27
N ALA A 322 -22.08 -128.12 -22.96
CA ALA A 322 -22.13 -128.62 -24.34
C ALA A 322 -22.80 -130.01 -24.43
N GLU A 323 -22.57 -130.89 -23.44
CA GLU A 323 -23.26 -132.17 -23.34
C GLU A 323 -24.72 -132.01 -22.92
N ALA A 324 -25.03 -131.07 -22.01
CA ALA A 324 -26.39 -130.71 -21.65
C ALA A 324 -27.16 -130.15 -22.86
N LEU A 325 -26.57 -129.22 -23.63
CA LEU A 325 -27.18 -128.70 -24.86
C LEU A 325 -27.36 -129.77 -25.94
N ARG A 326 -26.48 -130.78 -26.01
CA ARG A 326 -26.69 -131.96 -26.88
C ARG A 326 -27.84 -132.82 -26.40
N LYS A 327 -27.92 -133.12 -25.10
CA LYS A 327 -29.01 -133.88 -24.50
C LYS A 327 -30.34 -133.12 -24.53
N GLU A 328 -30.31 -131.80 -24.47
CA GLU A 328 -31.47 -130.92 -24.63
C GLU A 328 -31.90 -130.83 -26.10
N ALA A 329 -30.98 -130.88 -27.07
CA ALA A 329 -31.31 -131.01 -28.48
C ALA A 329 -31.86 -132.39 -28.86
N GLU A 330 -31.30 -133.48 -28.30
CA GLU A 330 -31.86 -134.84 -28.45
C GLU A 330 -33.22 -134.95 -27.75
N ALA A 331 -33.36 -134.43 -26.53
CA ALA A 331 -34.63 -134.36 -25.83
C ALA A 331 -35.65 -133.44 -26.52
N ALA A 332 -35.23 -132.39 -27.23
CA ALA A 332 -36.12 -131.58 -28.06
C ALA A 332 -36.58 -132.34 -29.31
N ALA A 333 -35.69 -133.12 -29.95
CA ALA A 333 -36.06 -133.98 -31.08
C ALA A 333 -36.99 -135.13 -30.65
N GLU A 334 -36.75 -135.77 -29.50
CA GLU A 334 -37.69 -136.73 -28.92
C GLU A 334 -38.98 -136.03 -28.45
N ALA A 335 -38.91 -134.82 -27.89
CA ALA A 335 -40.09 -134.05 -27.52
C ALA A 335 -40.93 -133.66 -28.74
N GLU A 336 -40.37 -133.36 -29.91
CA GLU A 336 -41.17 -133.16 -31.13
C GLU A 336 -41.81 -134.48 -31.61
N ARG A 337 -41.13 -135.62 -31.51
CA ARG A 337 -41.74 -136.94 -31.83
C ARG A 337 -42.87 -137.29 -30.86
N ILE A 338 -42.64 -137.11 -29.55
CA ILE A 338 -43.62 -137.30 -28.49
C ILE A 338 -44.75 -136.28 -28.60
N LYS A 339 -44.49 -135.05 -29.04
CA LYS A 339 -45.51 -134.02 -29.26
C LYS A 339 -46.35 -134.31 -30.51
N ALA A 340 -45.78 -134.83 -31.58
CA ALA A 340 -46.55 -135.31 -32.73
C ALA A 340 -47.47 -136.49 -32.34
N GLU A 341 -46.98 -137.42 -31.51
CA GLU A 341 -47.80 -138.51 -30.98
C GLU A 341 -48.83 -138.02 -29.94
N ALA A 342 -48.47 -137.01 -29.13
CA ALA A 342 -49.35 -136.41 -28.13
C ALA A 342 -50.40 -135.46 -28.73
N GLU A 343 -50.16 -134.81 -29.87
CA GLU A 343 -51.17 -134.03 -30.58
C GLU A 343 -52.22 -134.97 -31.22
N ALA A 344 -51.81 -136.14 -31.70
CA ALA A 344 -52.72 -137.20 -32.11
C ALA A 344 -53.61 -137.69 -30.95
N ARG A 345 -53.05 -137.84 -29.72
CA ARG A 345 -53.81 -138.19 -28.52
C ARG A 345 -54.59 -137.00 -27.90
N ALA A 346 -54.13 -135.76 -28.07
CA ALA A 346 -54.77 -134.57 -27.52
C ALA A 346 -56.06 -134.21 -28.26
N LEU A 347 -56.17 -134.55 -29.56
CA LEU A 347 -57.46 -134.54 -30.26
C LEU A 347 -58.47 -135.51 -29.61
N GLU A 348 -58.00 -136.65 -29.08
CA GLU A 348 -58.81 -137.66 -28.38
C GLU A 348 -59.16 -137.26 -26.92
N GLU A 349 -58.41 -136.34 -26.30
CA GLU A 349 -58.68 -135.84 -24.94
C GLU A 349 -59.35 -134.46 -24.89
N ALA A 350 -59.29 -133.67 -25.97
CA ALA A 350 -59.98 -132.39 -26.08
C ALA A 350 -61.51 -132.52 -26.00
N GLU A 351 -62.08 -133.66 -26.44
CA GLU A 351 -63.49 -134.00 -26.19
C GLU A 351 -63.79 -134.18 -24.69
N LYS A 352 -62.85 -134.77 -23.94
CA LYS A 352 -63.04 -135.15 -22.54
C LYS A 352 -62.94 -133.92 -21.61
N LEU A 353 -61.93 -133.07 -21.81
CA LEU A 353 -61.61 -131.96 -20.88
C LEU A 353 -62.60 -130.78 -20.95
N LYS A 354 -63.42 -130.68 -22.02
CA LYS A 354 -64.53 -129.71 -22.13
C LYS A 354 -65.56 -129.82 -20.99
N ARG A 355 -65.59 -130.94 -20.25
CA ARG A 355 -66.57 -131.23 -19.19
C ARG A 355 -66.20 -130.76 -17.77
N GLN A 356 -64.95 -130.39 -17.47
CA GLN A 356 -64.50 -130.18 -16.07
C GLN A 356 -64.18 -128.75 -15.65
N ARG A 357 -63.72 -127.85 -16.54
CA ARG A 357 -63.22 -126.50 -16.17
C ARG A 357 -64.30 -125.45 -15.79
N ALA A 358 -65.42 -125.86 -15.22
CA ALA A 358 -66.56 -124.99 -14.95
C ALA A 358 -66.59 -124.35 -13.53
N LEU A 359 -65.74 -124.78 -12.58
CA LEU A 359 -66.13 -124.74 -11.16
C LEU A 359 -65.47 -123.68 -10.21
N GLU A 360 -64.23 -123.16 -10.37
CA GLU A 360 -63.49 -122.49 -9.24
C GLU A 360 -62.71 -121.16 -9.61
N ARG A 361 -62.72 -120.06 -8.78
CA ARG A 361 -62.22 -118.65 -9.07
C ARG A 361 -61.82 -117.75 -7.81
N ALA A 362 -60.76 -116.85 -7.80
CA ALA A 362 -60.36 -115.74 -6.79
C ALA A 362 -59.02 -114.91 -7.15
N ALA A 363 -58.33 -113.92 -6.45
CA ALA A 363 -58.55 -112.61 -5.69
C ALA A 363 -57.19 -111.77 -5.34
N ALA A 364 -57.15 -110.43 -4.97
CA ALA A 364 -55.91 -109.55 -4.68
C ALA A 364 -56.15 -108.08 -4.06
N ARG A 365 -55.25 -107.06 -3.70
CA ARG A 365 -53.85 -106.76 -3.13
C ARG A 365 -53.45 -105.20 -2.91
N THR A 366 -52.56 -104.80 -1.91
CA THR A 366 -51.55 -103.60 -1.78
C THR A 366 -51.93 -102.05 -1.73
N ARG A 367 -51.14 -100.95 -1.38
CA ARG A 367 -50.00 -100.47 -0.44
C ARG A 367 -49.73 -98.87 -0.40
N PRO A 368 -48.85 -98.21 0.46
CA PRO A 368 -48.69 -96.70 0.73
C PRO A 368 -47.25 -95.96 0.65
N ALA A 369 -47.06 -94.64 1.03
CA ALA A 369 -45.83 -93.73 0.88
C ALA A 369 -45.58 -92.46 1.86
N SER A 370 -44.55 -91.54 1.66
CA SER A 370 -44.03 -90.36 2.51
C SER A 370 -43.52 -89.05 1.72
N GLU A 371 -42.75 -87.94 2.08
CA GLU A 371 -41.84 -87.38 3.19
C GLU A 371 -41.28 -85.86 3.06
N THR A 372 -40.50 -85.24 4.03
CA THR A 372 -39.58 -83.96 4.06
C THR A 372 -40.11 -82.45 4.18
N GLY A 373 -39.42 -81.27 4.45
CA GLY A 373 -38.08 -80.75 5.00
C GLY A 373 -37.69 -79.19 4.79
N GLY A 374 -36.88 -78.43 5.64
CA GLY A 374 -36.24 -77.04 5.34
C GLY A 374 -35.82 -75.98 6.49
N ALA A 375 -34.90 -74.95 6.30
CA ALA A 375 -34.49 -73.80 7.26
C ALA A 375 -33.44 -72.64 6.80
N ARG A 376 -33.16 -71.50 7.59
CA ARG A 376 -31.85 -70.67 7.84
C ARG A 376 -31.72 -69.05 7.76
N THR A 377 -30.87 -68.35 8.62
CA THR A 377 -30.12 -66.96 8.57
C THR A 377 -30.82 -65.53 8.75
N SER A 378 -30.29 -64.26 8.98
CA SER A 378 -29.05 -63.42 9.41
C SER A 378 -29.32 -61.82 9.42
N ILE A 379 -28.58 -60.68 9.76
CA ILE A 379 -27.48 -60.09 10.67
C ILE A 379 -27.22 -58.49 10.42
N SER A 380 -26.93 -57.52 11.38
CA SER A 380 -26.29 -56.10 11.19
C SER A 380 -26.11 -55.10 12.45
N ALA A 381 -25.34 -53.94 12.40
CA ALA A 381 -25.13 -52.75 13.38
C ALA A 381 -24.27 -51.53 12.79
N GLY A 382 -23.86 -50.29 13.30
CA GLY A 382 -24.00 -49.27 14.45
C GLY A 382 -22.70 -48.33 14.65
N ARG A 383 -22.48 -47.12 15.30
CA ARG A 383 -23.14 -45.81 15.79
C ARG A 383 -22.10 -44.68 16.33
N THR A 384 -22.50 -43.41 16.69
CA THR A 384 -21.96 -42.31 17.68
C THR A 384 -20.79 -41.29 17.38
N SER A 385 -20.59 -40.07 17.99
CA SER A 385 -21.35 -39.11 18.90
C SER A 385 -20.71 -37.68 19.21
N GLU A 386 -21.52 -36.59 19.26
CA GLU A 386 -21.59 -35.40 20.22
C GLU A 386 -20.34 -34.47 20.56
N SER A 387 -20.35 -33.21 21.08
CA SER A 387 -21.29 -32.04 21.34
C SER A 387 -20.57 -30.72 21.87
N ALA A 388 -21.29 -29.67 22.41
CA ALA A 388 -20.85 -28.38 23.10
C ALA A 388 -20.56 -27.09 22.22
N SER A 389 -20.36 -25.81 22.67
CA SER A 389 -20.16 -25.10 24.00
C SER A 389 -20.50 -23.55 24.00
N GLU A 390 -20.02 -22.72 24.99
CA GLU A 390 -20.37 -21.29 25.37
C GLU A 390 -19.38 -20.15 24.90
N ASN A 391 -19.75 -18.90 24.54
CA ASN A 391 -20.13 -17.61 25.25
C ASN A 391 -19.04 -16.93 26.15
N GLY A 392 -18.82 -15.59 26.22
CA GLY A 392 -19.33 -14.41 25.47
C GLY A 392 -19.00 -13.02 26.11
N ALA A 393 -19.38 -11.90 25.45
CA ALA A 393 -19.48 -10.48 25.93
C ALA A 393 -18.21 -9.59 26.16
N ALA A 394 -18.42 -8.26 26.31
CA ALA A 394 -17.39 -7.18 26.33
C ALA A 394 -17.78 -5.95 27.19
N LEU A 395 -16.84 -5.02 27.46
CA LEU A 395 -17.06 -3.75 28.19
C LEU A 395 -16.08 -2.61 27.77
N VAL A 396 -16.48 -1.33 27.96
CA VAL A 396 -15.71 -0.10 27.64
C VAL A 396 -16.05 1.02 28.65
N ALA A 397 -15.08 1.77 29.16
CA ALA A 397 -15.31 3.05 29.86
C ALA A 397 -14.09 4.02 29.90
N VAL A 398 -14.42 5.31 29.86
CA VAL A 398 -13.61 6.55 29.77
C VAL A 398 -12.72 6.86 31.01
N PRO A 399 -11.56 7.56 30.86
CA PRO A 399 -10.84 8.22 31.95
C PRO A 399 -11.18 9.72 32.09
N ALA A 400 -10.98 10.31 33.28
CA ALA A 400 -11.12 11.75 33.54
C ALA A 400 -9.93 12.30 34.34
N LEU A 401 -9.57 13.58 34.12
CA LEU A 401 -8.42 14.24 34.73
C LEU A 401 -8.81 15.08 35.96
N THR A 402 -7.89 15.18 36.92
CA THR A 402 -8.01 16.03 38.11
C THR A 402 -7.36 17.40 37.90
N ALA A 403 -8.02 18.46 38.36
CA ALA A 403 -7.41 19.77 38.57
C ALA A 403 -7.32 20.07 40.07
N SER A 404 -6.26 20.76 40.50
CA SER A 404 -6.05 21.17 41.90
C SER A 404 -5.87 22.68 41.96
N GLU A 405 -6.58 23.32 42.90
CA GLU A 405 -6.35 24.71 43.28
C GLU A 405 -5.01 24.83 44.03
N SER A 406 -4.38 26.02 43.98
CA SER A 406 -3.28 26.38 44.88
C SER A 406 -3.18 27.90 45.05
N GLU A 407 -2.77 28.33 46.24
CA GLU A 407 -2.99 29.70 46.73
C GLU A 407 -1.96 30.73 46.22
N GLY A 408 -2.42 31.98 46.04
CA GLY A 408 -1.69 33.20 46.41
C GLY A 408 -0.35 33.53 45.73
N ARG A 409 0.17 32.70 44.82
CA ARG A 409 1.48 32.89 44.20
C ARG A 409 1.33 33.19 42.70
N VAL A 410 1.76 34.39 42.29
CA VAL A 410 1.81 34.81 40.87
C VAL A 410 2.37 33.69 40.00
N PRO A 411 1.64 33.22 38.96
CA PRO A 411 2.03 32.06 38.15
C PRO A 411 3.44 32.17 37.57
N ARG A 412 4.06 31.01 37.28
CA ARG A 412 5.39 30.97 36.68
C ARG A 412 5.38 31.61 35.29
N GLU A 413 4.34 31.37 34.48
CA GLU A 413 4.17 32.05 33.19
C GLU A 413 4.09 33.57 33.32
N VAL A 414 3.27 34.12 34.22
CA VAL A 414 3.13 35.58 34.41
C VAL A 414 4.48 36.21 34.78
N ARG A 415 5.24 35.58 35.68
CA ARG A 415 6.60 36.05 36.04
C ARG A 415 7.66 35.79 34.97
N ALA A 416 7.39 34.95 33.97
CA ALA A 416 8.22 34.82 32.77
C ALA A 416 7.87 35.92 31.75
N LYS A 417 6.58 36.20 31.52
CA LYS A 417 6.10 37.27 30.63
C LYS A 417 6.63 38.64 31.07
N GLN A 418 6.44 39.01 32.35
CA GLN A 418 6.99 40.23 32.96
C GLN A 418 8.53 40.35 32.86
N ARG A 419 9.23 39.23 32.71
CA ARG A 419 10.70 39.20 32.55
C ARG A 419 11.13 39.38 31.10
N ASP A 420 10.36 38.85 30.15
CA ASP A 420 10.58 38.97 28.71
C ASP A 420 10.19 40.38 28.24
N GLU A 421 9.03 40.88 28.65
CA GLU A 421 8.57 42.27 28.39
C GLU A 421 9.59 43.31 28.87
N ALA A 422 10.15 43.13 30.08
CA ALA A 422 11.21 44.00 30.60
C ALA A 422 12.56 43.85 29.86
N GLU A 423 12.91 42.66 29.37
CA GLU A 423 14.11 42.47 28.52
C GLU A 423 13.92 43.13 27.14
N ARG A 424 12.76 42.93 26.51
CA ARG A 424 12.38 43.52 25.22
C ARG A 424 12.34 45.04 25.26
N TYR A 425 11.80 45.65 26.32
CA TYR A 425 11.82 47.10 26.51
C TYR A 425 13.25 47.66 26.55
N ILE A 426 14.15 47.04 27.32
CA ILE A 426 15.55 47.47 27.42
C ILE A 426 16.27 47.29 26.06
N ALA A 427 16.04 46.17 25.38
CA ALA A 427 16.57 45.92 24.05
C ALA A 427 16.08 46.95 23.02
N LYS A 428 14.78 47.31 23.03
CA LYS A 428 14.18 48.35 22.17
C LYS A 428 14.84 49.71 22.40
N CYS A 429 15.10 50.09 23.65
CA CYS A 429 15.84 51.32 23.96
C CYS A 429 17.27 51.27 23.41
N GLU A 430 18.00 50.18 23.64
CA GLU A 430 19.40 50.04 23.23
C GLU A 430 19.58 50.05 21.70
N LEU A 431 18.74 49.33 20.96
CA LEU A 431 18.68 49.36 19.49
C LEU A 431 18.29 50.74 18.94
N SER A 432 17.46 51.49 19.67
CA SER A 432 17.08 52.86 19.31
C SER A 432 18.13 53.92 19.69
N GLY A 433 19.24 53.54 20.34
CA GLY A 433 20.23 54.48 20.86
C GLY A 433 19.73 55.34 22.03
N LEU A 434 18.66 54.91 22.72
CA LEU A 434 18.05 55.61 23.85
C LEU A 434 18.47 54.98 25.18
N THR A 435 18.70 55.81 26.20
CA THR A 435 18.90 55.33 27.58
C THR A 435 17.55 54.85 28.15
N PRO A 436 17.41 53.57 28.57
CA PRO A 436 16.17 53.08 29.18
C PRO A 436 15.95 53.70 30.58
N ASP A 437 14.68 54.02 30.89
CA ASP A 437 14.30 54.46 32.24
C ASP A 437 14.24 53.27 33.20
N LEU A 438 15.34 53.03 33.91
CA LEU A 438 15.49 51.93 34.84
C LEU A 438 14.65 52.11 36.13
N ASP A 439 14.42 53.35 36.56
CA ASP A 439 13.67 53.66 37.78
C ASP A 439 12.16 53.56 37.54
N GLY A 440 11.69 54.05 36.37
CA GLY A 440 10.34 53.80 35.87
C GLY A 440 10.05 52.31 35.71
N LEU A 441 11.00 51.54 35.16
CA LEU A 441 10.87 50.08 35.00
C LEU A 441 10.84 49.34 36.35
N ALA A 442 11.69 49.73 37.31
CA ALA A 442 11.68 49.21 38.67
C ALA A 442 10.33 49.44 39.36
N LYS A 443 9.81 50.66 39.24
CA LYS A 443 8.51 51.08 39.80
C LYS A 443 7.33 50.36 39.13
N HIS A 444 7.31 50.24 37.81
CA HIS A 444 6.23 49.61 37.05
C HIS A 444 6.00 48.15 37.45
N TYR A 445 7.08 47.38 37.64
CA TYR A 445 6.98 45.98 38.03
C TYR A 445 6.95 45.75 39.55
N GLU A 446 7.04 46.79 40.39
CA GLU A 446 7.26 46.69 41.85
C GLU A 446 8.49 45.83 42.22
N LYS A 447 9.65 46.11 41.61
CA LYS A 447 10.91 45.35 41.83
C LYS A 447 12.06 46.29 42.15
N GLY A 448 13.00 45.83 42.98
CA GLY A 448 14.20 46.60 43.31
C GLY A 448 15.23 46.64 42.18
N GLU A 449 16.13 47.62 42.25
CA GLU A 449 17.21 47.90 41.28
C GLU A 449 17.99 46.65 40.82
N THR A 450 18.25 45.72 41.73
CA THR A 450 18.99 44.47 41.44
C THR A 450 18.31 43.61 40.38
N TRP A 451 16.98 43.55 40.38
CA TRP A 451 16.20 42.84 39.37
C TRP A 451 16.29 43.53 38.01
N VAL A 452 16.21 44.87 37.97
CA VAL A 452 16.36 45.64 36.73
C VAL A 452 17.77 45.48 36.15
N GLY A 453 18.80 45.50 37.00
CA GLY A 453 20.18 45.19 36.59
C GLY A 453 20.33 43.78 35.98
N ASP A 454 19.60 42.80 36.48
CA ASP A 454 19.51 41.45 35.89
C ASP A 454 18.67 41.40 34.60
N ARG A 455 17.75 42.35 34.35
CA ARG A 455 17.09 42.52 33.04
C ARG A 455 18.04 43.13 32.04
N VAL A 456 18.76 44.20 32.39
CA VAL A 456 19.74 44.86 31.50
C VAL A 456 20.85 43.89 31.06
N ARG A 457 21.43 43.12 32.00
CA ARG A 457 22.44 42.10 31.65
C ARG A 457 21.90 41.01 30.74
N SER A 458 20.65 40.59 30.93
CA SER A 458 20.05 39.52 30.16
C SER A 458 19.63 39.97 28.76
N ALA A 459 19.03 41.16 28.62
CA ALA A 459 18.68 41.77 27.34
C ALA A 459 19.93 41.95 26.43
N LYS A 460 21.00 42.53 26.98
CA LYS A 460 22.30 42.67 26.27
C LYS A 460 22.88 41.33 25.83
N ARG A 461 22.75 40.28 26.67
CA ARG A 461 23.21 38.93 26.33
C ARG A 461 22.38 38.33 25.19
N ARG A 462 21.05 38.44 25.24
CA ARG A 462 20.16 37.92 24.19
C ARG A 462 20.39 38.62 22.84
N LEU A 463 20.58 39.95 22.84
CA LEU A 463 21.00 40.70 21.64
C LEU A 463 22.35 40.26 21.06
N ALA A 464 23.22 39.59 21.84
CA ALA A 464 24.54 39.14 21.40
C ALA A 464 24.66 37.62 21.15
N GLU A 465 23.71 36.81 21.64
CA GLU A 465 23.79 35.34 21.66
C GLU A 465 22.55 34.64 21.08
N GLU A 466 21.42 35.33 20.89
CA GLU A 466 20.13 34.73 20.49
C GLU A 466 19.71 35.21 19.09
N ASP A 467 20.04 34.41 18.07
CA ASP A 467 19.72 34.67 16.66
C ASP A 467 18.22 35.00 16.47
N GLY A 468 17.92 36.16 15.90
CA GLY A 468 16.56 36.65 15.66
C GLY A 468 15.88 37.34 16.86
N PHE A 469 16.51 37.42 18.04
CA PHE A 469 15.95 38.20 19.15
C PHE A 469 15.85 39.70 18.80
N GLU A 470 16.89 40.26 18.18
CA GLU A 470 16.91 41.64 17.67
C GLU A 470 15.74 41.91 16.70
N ASP A 471 15.57 41.07 15.67
CA ASP A 471 14.45 41.21 14.72
C ASP A 471 13.08 41.16 15.43
N SER A 472 12.90 40.27 16.41
CA SER A 472 11.63 40.20 17.15
C SER A 472 11.35 41.44 18.01
N VAL A 473 12.39 42.10 18.53
CA VAL A 473 12.26 43.36 19.29
C VAL A 473 11.99 44.53 18.34
N ILE A 474 12.50 44.48 17.11
CA ILE A 474 12.19 45.46 16.06
C ILE A 474 10.75 45.27 15.53
N GLU A 475 10.24 44.04 15.46
CA GLU A 475 8.88 43.74 15.03
C GLU A 475 7.85 44.22 16.08
N ASP A 476 8.02 43.84 17.37
CA ASP A 476 7.25 44.40 18.50
C ASP A 476 7.31 45.94 18.56
N ALA A 477 8.44 46.52 18.13
CA ALA A 477 8.62 47.97 18.13
C ALA A 477 7.80 48.71 17.06
N LEU A 478 7.42 48.01 15.98
CA LEU A 478 6.64 48.56 14.87
C LEU A 478 5.13 48.36 15.10
N ASP A 479 4.70 47.17 15.53
CA ASP A 479 3.28 46.86 15.75
C ASP A 479 2.66 47.75 16.86
N GLY A 480 3.45 48.07 17.89
CA GLY A 480 3.06 49.03 18.94
C GLY A 480 2.88 50.48 18.46
N PHE A 481 3.14 50.79 17.18
CA PHE A 481 2.86 52.10 16.57
C PHE A 481 1.51 52.13 15.83
N THR A 482 0.83 50.98 15.69
CA THR A 482 -0.44 50.87 14.96
C THR A 482 -1.70 50.98 15.85
N ASP A 483 -1.66 50.44 17.07
CA ASP A 483 -2.85 50.37 17.94
C ASP A 483 -3.17 51.69 18.65
N ASP A 484 -2.16 52.47 19.05
CA ASP A 484 -2.31 53.67 19.90
C ASP A 484 -3.07 54.82 19.21
N ASN A 485 -3.30 54.72 17.89
CA ASN A 485 -4.01 55.71 17.09
C ASN A 485 -5.49 55.32 16.82
N SER A 486 -6.05 54.39 17.61
CA SER A 486 -7.40 53.81 17.39
C SER A 486 -8.42 54.06 18.50
N ASN A 487 -7.98 54.55 19.68
CA ASN A 487 -8.79 54.55 20.91
C ASN A 487 -9.09 55.95 21.49
N ASP A 488 -8.71 57.03 20.79
CA ASP A 488 -8.81 58.43 21.28
C ASP A 488 -9.85 59.28 20.50
N SER A 489 -10.78 58.62 19.78
CA SER A 489 -11.77 59.29 18.91
C SER A 489 -13.23 59.27 19.37
N ASP A 490 -13.60 58.47 20.39
CA ASP A 490 -15.01 58.31 20.81
C ASP A 490 -15.46 59.30 21.92
N ASP A 491 -14.54 59.84 22.74
CA ASP A 491 -14.91 60.76 23.85
C ASP A 491 -15.25 62.20 23.40
N ALA A 492 -15.05 62.54 22.12
CA ALA A 492 -15.25 63.90 21.59
C ALA A 492 -16.72 64.26 21.27
N ALA A 493 -17.67 63.34 21.44
CA ALA A 493 -19.09 63.52 21.09
C ALA A 493 -20.00 63.86 22.28
N GLY A 494 -19.44 64.17 23.46
CA GLY A 494 -20.14 64.09 24.75
C GLY A 494 -20.51 65.38 25.49
N ALA A 495 -20.22 66.60 25.00
CA ALA A 495 -20.52 67.83 25.75
C ALA A 495 -20.74 69.10 24.91
N ALA A 496 -21.82 69.82 25.26
CA ALA A 496 -22.15 71.24 24.97
C ALA A 496 -22.24 71.69 23.49
#